data_AF-A0AAD6DRB3-F1
#
_entry.id   AF-A0AAD6DRB3-F1
#
_cell.length_a   1.000
_cell.length_b   1.000
_cell.length_c   1.000
_cell.angle_alpha   90.00
_cell.angle_beta   90.00
_cell.angle_gamma   90.00
#
_symmetry.space_group_name_H-M   'P 1'
#
loop_
_entity.id
_entity.type
_entity.pdbx_description
1 polymer ?
#
loop_
_entity_poly.entity_id
_entity_poly.type
_entity_poly.pdbx_seq_one_letter_code
_entity_poly.pdbx_strand_id
1 'polypeptide(L)'
;MSTNTPNDRYKLVFFVPTENAETCKDAIFATGAGSFPGGKYTKCCFQTIGTGQFLPNEGANPAIGAVGAVEKCEEARIEVMCLGREVMRNAVAALIQAHPYEEVADPQSPTPTSSAFLPSSTSSSLHSTLFLPPSNPPVMASKLFPVSRATRALRQLPPSYRSFSAAPQRCSDVLHVHRNKPTNNPSLPFAFSDQNLKLADEILKRYPPQYKKAAVMPLLDLGQRQHGYTSISVMNEVARMLEMPPMRVYEVATFYTMYNRDPVGKYFLQICTTTPCQLGGCGSDAIVKAINEHLGITPGHTTEDGLFTYIEVECLGACVNAPMVQINDDYYEDLTPESIKTLLTALKESATTTGTKVPAPGPLSGRDTCENSAGLTNLQDPPRVEPRDNDAQGQRAGRATAAIEGLSRTSLSKLLPLSPPNILCFADGNVFFFVFFLFL
;
A
#
# COMPACT_ATOMS: atom_id res chain seq x y z
N MET A 1 -16.26 16.95 -36.36
CA MET A 1 -15.12 16.01 -36.25
C MET A 1 -15.10 15.52 -34.82
N SER A 2 -15.56 14.28 -34.60
CA SER A 2 -15.77 13.70 -33.26
C SER A 2 -14.43 13.51 -32.56
N THR A 3 -14.33 14.02 -31.34
CA THR A 3 -13.17 13.99 -30.47
C THR A 3 -12.98 12.57 -29.94
N ASN A 4 -11.93 11.87 -30.42
CA ASN A 4 -11.45 10.61 -29.85
C ASN A 4 -11.00 10.87 -28.40
N THR A 5 -11.93 10.67 -27.47
CA THR A 5 -11.62 10.47 -26.05
C THR A 5 -10.83 9.15 -25.94
N PRO A 6 -9.90 9.01 -24.98
CA PRO A 6 -9.19 7.74 -24.78
C PRO A 6 -10.23 6.62 -24.63
N ASN A 7 -10.02 5.50 -25.32
CA ASN A 7 -10.92 4.35 -25.28
C ASN A 7 -11.05 3.85 -23.83
N ASP A 8 -12.04 4.36 -23.08
CA ASP A 8 -12.35 3.84 -21.76
C ASP A 8 -12.68 2.34 -21.90
N ARG A 9 -11.90 1.50 -21.23
CA ARG A 9 -12.09 0.06 -21.20
C ARG A 9 -12.64 -0.32 -19.84
N TYR A 10 -13.82 -0.94 -19.84
CA TYR A 10 -14.48 -1.43 -18.65
C TYR A 10 -14.52 -2.96 -18.70
N LYS A 11 -14.32 -3.61 -17.55
CA LYS A 11 -14.43 -5.06 -17.43
C LYS A 11 -15.67 -5.37 -16.60
N LEU A 12 -16.69 -5.92 -17.24
CA LEU A 12 -17.91 -6.37 -16.56
C LEU A 12 -17.66 -7.78 -16.02
N VAL A 13 -17.85 -7.98 -14.72
CA VAL A 13 -17.70 -9.27 -14.05
C VAL A 13 -18.99 -9.57 -13.30
N PHE A 14 -19.60 -10.72 -13.59
CA PHE A 14 -20.83 -11.13 -12.92
C PHE A 14 -20.86 -12.63 -12.68
N PHE A 15 -21.68 -13.05 -11.71
CA PHE A 15 -21.86 -14.43 -11.29
C PHE A 15 -23.30 -14.84 -11.58
N VAL A 16 -23.49 -15.98 -12.25
CA VAL A 16 -24.80 -16.48 -12.66
C VAL A 16 -24.85 -18.00 -12.54
N PRO A 17 -25.98 -18.62 -12.18
CA PRO A 17 -26.16 -20.07 -12.29
C PRO A 17 -25.78 -20.57 -13.68
N THR A 18 -25.15 -21.75 -13.74
CA THR A 18 -24.68 -22.33 -15.02
C THR A 18 -25.80 -22.50 -16.04
N GLU A 19 -27.03 -22.77 -15.60
CA GLU A 19 -28.23 -22.91 -16.44
C GLU A 19 -28.62 -21.60 -17.16
N ASN A 20 -28.39 -20.45 -16.52
CA ASN A 20 -28.78 -19.12 -17.03
C ASN A 20 -27.61 -18.35 -17.68
N ALA A 21 -26.42 -18.96 -17.69
CA ALA A 21 -25.19 -18.32 -18.17
C ALA A 21 -25.27 -17.89 -19.64
N GLU A 22 -25.79 -18.74 -20.52
CA GLU A 22 -25.89 -18.43 -21.96
C GLU A 22 -26.91 -17.33 -22.23
N THR A 23 -28.05 -17.32 -21.52
CA THR A 23 -29.06 -16.27 -21.63
C THR A 23 -28.50 -14.90 -21.26
N CYS A 24 -27.74 -14.81 -20.16
CA CYS A 24 -27.11 -13.56 -19.73
C CYS A 24 -26.01 -13.09 -20.71
N LYS A 25 -25.21 -14.03 -21.24
CA LYS A 25 -24.18 -13.72 -22.25
C LYS A 25 -24.79 -13.14 -23.53
N ASP A 26 -25.83 -13.77 -24.06
CA ASP A 26 -26.46 -13.30 -25.28
C ASP A 26 -27.10 -11.92 -25.11
N ALA A 27 -27.72 -11.65 -23.96
CA ALA A 27 -28.25 -10.32 -23.63
C ALA A 27 -27.14 -9.26 -23.59
N ILE A 28 -26.00 -9.56 -22.96
CA ILE A 28 -24.84 -8.64 -22.91
C ILE A 28 -24.24 -8.45 -24.30
N PHE A 29 -24.04 -9.51 -25.07
CA PHE A 29 -23.43 -9.41 -26.38
C PHE A 29 -24.29 -8.65 -27.40
N ALA A 30 -25.62 -8.66 -27.24
CA ALA A 30 -26.52 -7.84 -28.06
C ALA A 30 -26.27 -6.33 -27.92
N THR A 31 -25.66 -5.89 -26.82
CA THR A 31 -25.32 -4.47 -26.57
C THR A 31 -24.02 -4.01 -27.23
N GLY A 32 -23.26 -4.94 -27.83
CA GLY A 32 -21.94 -4.68 -28.41
C GLY A 32 -20.76 -4.96 -27.47
N ALA A 33 -21.02 -5.31 -26.20
CA ALA A 33 -19.99 -5.79 -25.28
C ALA A 33 -19.34 -7.09 -25.79
N GLY A 34 -18.06 -7.31 -25.46
CA GLY A 34 -17.30 -8.47 -25.92
C GLY A 34 -16.85 -8.40 -27.40
N SER A 35 -16.94 -7.23 -28.03
CA SER A 35 -16.43 -6.98 -29.39
C SER A 35 -15.17 -6.12 -29.35
N PHE A 36 -14.10 -6.55 -30.04
CA PHE A 36 -12.82 -5.84 -30.06
C PHE A 36 -12.68 -4.91 -31.27
N PRO A 37 -11.90 -3.81 -31.15
CA PRO A 37 -11.67 -2.89 -32.26
C PRO A 37 -10.99 -3.62 -33.42
N GLY A 38 -11.54 -3.46 -34.62
CA GLY A 38 -11.09 -4.17 -35.82
C GLY A 38 -11.92 -5.39 -36.20
N GLY A 39 -12.99 -5.72 -35.45
CA GLY A 39 -14.06 -6.64 -35.88
C GLY A 39 -13.64 -8.11 -36.05
N LYS A 40 -12.41 -8.46 -35.69
CA LYS A 40 -11.86 -9.82 -35.83
C LYS A 40 -12.44 -10.81 -34.81
N TYR A 41 -12.94 -10.30 -33.68
CA TYR A 41 -13.50 -11.11 -32.60
C TYR A 41 -14.73 -10.41 -32.01
N THR A 42 -15.81 -11.18 -31.89
CA THR A 42 -17.10 -10.79 -31.28
C THR A 42 -17.52 -11.86 -30.28
N LYS A 43 -18.42 -11.51 -29.35
CA LYS A 43 -18.88 -12.39 -28.26
C LYS A 43 -17.73 -12.95 -27.39
N CYS A 44 -16.68 -12.17 -27.17
CA CYS A 44 -15.56 -12.58 -26.33
C CYS A 44 -15.93 -12.49 -24.84
N CYS A 45 -15.80 -13.61 -24.13
CA CYS A 45 -15.85 -13.67 -22.67
C CYS A 45 -14.85 -14.69 -22.14
N PHE A 46 -14.43 -14.51 -20.89
CA PHE A 46 -13.75 -15.53 -20.11
C PHE A 46 -14.71 -16.04 -19.04
N GLN A 47 -14.76 -17.37 -18.82
CA GLN A 47 -15.65 -17.97 -17.84
C GLN A 47 -14.90 -18.92 -16.91
N THR A 48 -15.28 -18.94 -15.65
CA THR A 48 -14.79 -19.91 -14.65
C THR A 48 -15.98 -20.40 -13.83
N ILE A 49 -16.05 -21.71 -13.63
CA ILE A 49 -17.10 -22.34 -12.82
C ILE A 49 -16.63 -22.39 -11.36
N GLY A 50 -17.51 -22.02 -10.44
CA GLY A 50 -17.29 -22.08 -9.01
C GLY A 50 -18.56 -22.47 -8.26
N THR A 51 -18.49 -22.50 -6.94
CA THR A 51 -19.64 -22.77 -6.07
C THR A 51 -19.99 -21.49 -5.31
N GLY A 52 -21.18 -20.96 -5.57
CA GLY A 52 -21.79 -19.88 -4.79
C GLY A 52 -22.41 -20.43 -3.51
N GLN A 53 -22.43 -19.63 -2.45
CA GLN A 53 -23.11 -19.95 -1.20
C GLN A 53 -23.85 -18.73 -0.70
N PHE A 54 -25.14 -18.88 -0.41
CA PHE A 54 -25.96 -17.82 0.16
C PHE A 54 -27.02 -18.36 1.12
N LEU A 55 -27.53 -17.50 1.99
CA LEU A 55 -28.61 -17.80 2.94
C LEU A 55 -29.70 -16.73 2.76
N PRO A 56 -30.82 -17.05 2.09
CA PRO A 56 -31.91 -16.10 1.92
C PRO A 56 -32.57 -15.81 3.27
N ASN A 57 -32.65 -14.53 3.64
CA ASN A 57 -33.31 -14.06 4.87
C ASN A 57 -34.80 -13.79 4.63
N GLU A 58 -35.56 -13.55 5.71
CA GLU A 58 -36.98 -13.19 5.63
C GLU A 58 -37.17 -11.94 4.75
N GLY A 59 -38.00 -12.08 3.70
CA GLY A 59 -38.23 -11.03 2.70
C GLY A 59 -37.52 -11.24 1.35
N ALA A 60 -36.59 -12.19 1.24
CA ALA A 60 -35.94 -12.53 -0.03
C ALA A 60 -36.83 -13.44 -0.91
N ASN A 61 -36.79 -13.23 -2.23
CA ASN A 61 -37.43 -14.11 -3.22
C ASN A 61 -36.36 -14.86 -4.06
N PRO A 62 -35.69 -15.87 -3.49
CA PRO A 62 -34.58 -16.54 -4.18
C PRO A 62 -35.09 -17.36 -5.37
N ALA A 63 -34.45 -17.21 -6.53
CA ALA A 63 -34.70 -18.05 -7.70
C ALA A 63 -34.27 -19.52 -7.48
N ILE A 64 -33.30 -19.74 -6.59
CA ILE A 64 -32.75 -21.06 -6.22
C ILE A 64 -32.63 -21.11 -4.69
N GLY A 65 -33.15 -22.16 -4.06
CA GLY A 65 -33.09 -22.37 -2.62
C GLY A 65 -34.34 -21.94 -1.85
N ALA A 66 -34.27 -22.00 -0.51
CA ALA A 66 -35.37 -21.67 0.39
C ALA A 66 -34.93 -20.71 1.50
N VAL A 67 -35.84 -19.84 1.93
CA VAL A 67 -35.60 -18.89 3.03
C VAL A 67 -35.25 -19.64 4.32
N GLY A 68 -34.18 -19.21 4.99
CA GLY A 68 -33.69 -19.80 6.24
C GLY A 68 -32.81 -21.04 6.08
N ALA A 69 -32.47 -21.45 4.86
CA ALA A 69 -31.54 -22.54 4.59
C ALA A 69 -30.31 -22.07 3.79
N VAL A 70 -29.12 -22.56 4.17
CA VAL A 70 -27.88 -22.27 3.42
C VAL A 70 -27.91 -23.07 2.13
N GLU A 71 -27.92 -22.36 1.00
CA GLU A 71 -27.93 -22.94 -0.33
C GLU A 71 -26.52 -22.91 -0.94
N LYS A 72 -26.20 -23.94 -1.74
CA LYS A 72 -24.95 -24.01 -2.49
C LYS A 72 -25.24 -24.38 -3.93
N CYS A 73 -24.98 -23.45 -4.84
CA CYS A 73 -25.23 -23.63 -6.27
C CYS A 73 -23.93 -23.51 -7.08
N GLU A 74 -23.91 -24.15 -8.23
CA GLU A 74 -22.81 -24.02 -9.20
C GLU A 74 -23.03 -22.75 -10.04
N GLU A 75 -22.06 -21.84 -10.00
CA GLU A 75 -22.14 -20.54 -10.65
C GLU A 75 -20.98 -20.34 -11.63
N ALA A 76 -21.28 -19.73 -12.77
CA ALA A 76 -20.29 -19.25 -13.71
C ALA A 76 -19.93 -17.80 -13.38
N ARG A 77 -18.66 -17.54 -13.07
CA ARG A 77 -18.06 -16.21 -13.11
C ARG A 77 -17.73 -15.88 -14.55
N ILE A 78 -18.37 -14.85 -15.11
CA ILE A 78 -18.18 -14.43 -16.50
C ILE A 78 -17.56 -13.04 -16.52
N GLU A 79 -16.53 -12.89 -17.35
CA GLU A 79 -15.80 -11.64 -17.52
C GLU A 79 -15.88 -11.19 -18.98
N VAL A 80 -16.40 -9.98 -19.21
CA VAL A 80 -16.61 -9.40 -20.54
C VAL A 80 -15.96 -8.02 -20.62
N MET A 81 -15.32 -7.73 -21.76
CA MET A 81 -14.74 -6.40 -22.02
C MET A 81 -15.78 -5.49 -22.68
N CYS A 82 -15.99 -4.31 -22.10
CA CYS A 82 -16.85 -3.26 -22.63
C CYS A 82 -15.98 -2.07 -23.06
N LEU A 83 -16.10 -1.68 -24.33
CA LEU A 83 -15.35 -0.55 -24.89
C LEU A 83 -16.27 0.65 -24.98
N GLY A 84 -16.01 1.66 -24.16
CA GLY A 84 -16.85 2.84 -24.03
C GLY A 84 -17.89 2.73 -22.92
N ARG A 85 -18.17 3.90 -22.32
CA ARG A 85 -19.07 4.03 -21.17
C ARG A 85 -20.52 3.71 -21.50
N GLU A 86 -20.98 4.05 -22.70
CA GLU A 86 -22.35 3.79 -23.15
C GLU A 86 -22.61 2.29 -23.33
N VAL A 87 -21.67 1.57 -23.96
CA VAL A 87 -21.74 0.11 -24.11
C VAL A 87 -21.77 -0.57 -22.74
N MET A 88 -20.93 -0.10 -21.81
CA MET A 88 -20.94 -0.61 -20.43
C MET A 88 -22.31 -0.40 -19.75
N ARG A 89 -22.88 0.80 -19.80
CA ARG A 89 -24.19 1.08 -19.17
C ARG A 89 -25.32 0.24 -19.77
N ASN A 90 -25.32 0.08 -21.09
CA ASN A 90 -26.30 -0.74 -21.79
C ASN A 90 -26.12 -2.23 -21.43
N ALA A 91 -24.89 -2.72 -21.34
CA ALA A 91 -24.58 -4.09 -20.94
C ALA A 91 -25.04 -4.39 -19.51
N VAL A 92 -24.85 -3.46 -18.57
CA VAL A 92 -25.35 -3.60 -17.18
C VAL A 92 -26.87 -3.62 -17.14
N ALA A 93 -27.55 -2.73 -17.88
CA ALA A 93 -29.00 -2.72 -17.94
C ALA A 93 -29.57 -4.02 -18.54
N ALA A 94 -28.95 -4.54 -19.60
CA ALA A 94 -29.32 -5.81 -20.21
C ALA A 94 -29.07 -7.00 -19.28
N LEU A 95 -27.97 -6.97 -18.51
CA LEU A 95 -27.67 -7.98 -17.50
C LEU A 95 -28.74 -7.98 -16.40
N ILE A 96 -29.09 -6.83 -15.83
CA ILE A 96 -30.12 -6.72 -14.78
C ILE A 96 -31.46 -7.30 -15.25
N GLN A 97 -31.82 -7.11 -16.52
CA GLN A 97 -33.08 -7.65 -17.06
C GLN A 97 -33.04 -9.16 -17.32
N ALA A 98 -31.87 -9.71 -17.68
CA ALA A 98 -31.71 -11.12 -18.03
C ALA A 98 -31.33 -12.01 -16.83
N HIS A 99 -30.85 -11.40 -15.74
CA HIS A 99 -30.32 -12.14 -14.59
C HIS A 99 -31.44 -12.81 -13.77
N PRO A 100 -31.27 -14.07 -13.33
CA PRO A 100 -32.30 -14.78 -12.56
C PRO A 100 -32.42 -14.29 -11.11
N TYR A 101 -31.35 -13.73 -10.53
CA TYR A 101 -31.37 -13.18 -9.18
C TYR A 101 -31.93 -11.75 -9.14
N GLU A 102 -32.65 -11.45 -8.05
CA GLU A 102 -33.20 -10.13 -7.75
C GLU A 102 -32.11 -9.05 -7.67
N GLU A 103 -30.97 -9.38 -7.06
CA GLU A 103 -29.78 -8.54 -7.04
C GLU A 103 -28.62 -9.26 -7.73
N VAL A 104 -28.00 -8.58 -8.69
CA VAL A 104 -26.83 -9.10 -9.39
C VAL A 104 -25.62 -8.87 -8.50
N ALA A 105 -24.94 -9.95 -8.11
CA ALA A 105 -23.64 -9.85 -7.47
C ALA A 105 -22.60 -9.36 -8.50
N ASP A 106 -22.42 -8.04 -8.58
CA ASP A 106 -21.34 -7.39 -9.33
C ASP A 106 -20.40 -6.68 -8.34
N PRO A 107 -19.13 -7.11 -8.23
CA PRO A 107 -18.16 -6.50 -7.32
C PRO A 107 -17.81 -5.04 -7.65
N GLN A 108 -18.31 -4.46 -8.74
CA GLN A 108 -17.97 -3.09 -9.19
C GLN A 108 -19.15 -2.10 -9.22
N SER A 109 -20.37 -2.47 -8.80
CA SER A 109 -21.51 -1.55 -8.88
C SER A 109 -21.58 -0.58 -7.67
N PRO A 110 -21.76 0.74 -7.87
CA PRO A 110 -22.25 1.63 -6.82
C PRO A 110 -23.75 1.38 -6.61
N THR A 111 -24.15 1.07 -5.38
CA THR A 111 -25.55 0.78 -4.98
C THR A 111 -26.54 1.85 -5.48
N PRO A 112 -27.65 1.49 -6.16
CA PRO A 112 -28.62 2.47 -6.60
C PRO A 112 -29.70 2.71 -5.54
N THR A 113 -29.81 3.96 -5.10
CA THR A 113 -30.96 4.52 -4.39
C THR A 113 -32.21 4.55 -5.28
N SER A 114 -33.28 3.89 -4.84
CA SER A 114 -34.71 4.16 -5.05
C SER A 114 -35.11 5.23 -6.08
N SER A 115 -35.87 4.85 -7.13
CA SER A 115 -37.19 5.41 -7.52
C SER A 115 -37.50 5.37 -9.04
N ALA A 116 -38.81 5.33 -9.37
CA ALA A 116 -39.49 5.41 -10.68
C ALA A 116 -39.65 4.06 -11.43
N PHE A 117 -40.73 3.27 -11.27
CA PHE A 117 -42.17 3.47 -11.61
C PHE A 117 -42.48 3.79 -13.09
N LEU A 118 -43.14 2.80 -13.76
CA LEU A 118 -44.19 2.86 -14.82
C LEU A 118 -43.78 2.71 -16.32
N PRO A 119 -44.71 2.31 -17.25
CA PRO A 119 -44.99 0.89 -17.60
C PRO A 119 -45.27 0.64 -19.13
N SER A 120 -45.64 -0.60 -19.50
CA SER A 120 -46.34 -1.02 -20.76
C SER A 120 -45.53 -0.89 -22.08
N SER A 121 -45.70 -1.69 -23.15
CA SER A 121 -46.87 -2.38 -23.71
C SER A 121 -46.49 -3.37 -24.85
N THR A 122 -47.20 -4.51 -24.91
CA THR A 122 -47.79 -5.18 -26.10
C THR A 122 -46.98 -5.66 -27.33
N SER A 123 -47.16 -6.98 -27.60
CA SER A 123 -47.44 -7.63 -28.91
C SER A 123 -46.33 -7.59 -29.99
N SER A 124 -46.14 -8.52 -30.93
CA SER A 124 -46.85 -9.71 -31.41
C SER A 124 -45.91 -10.50 -32.35
N SER A 125 -46.23 -11.78 -32.50
CA SER A 125 -45.87 -12.79 -33.53
C SER A 125 -45.30 -12.34 -34.89
N LEU A 126 -44.48 -13.20 -35.53
CA LEU A 126 -44.85 -14.02 -36.70
C LEU A 126 -43.72 -14.97 -37.18
N HIS A 127 -44.08 -16.26 -37.26
CA HIS A 127 -43.72 -17.30 -38.24
C HIS A 127 -42.43 -17.20 -39.08
N SER A 128 -41.63 -18.29 -39.07
CA SER A 128 -41.58 -19.21 -40.23
C SER A 128 -40.92 -20.54 -39.90
N THR A 129 -41.71 -21.60 -40.07
CA THR A 129 -41.37 -23.03 -40.03
C THR A 129 -40.67 -23.49 -41.30
N LEU A 130 -39.68 -24.40 -41.19
CA LEU A 130 -39.49 -25.47 -42.18
C LEU A 130 -39.01 -26.77 -41.50
N PHE A 131 -39.79 -27.82 -41.79
CA PHE A 131 -39.76 -29.25 -41.45
C PHE A 131 -38.41 -29.94 -41.83
N LEU A 132 -37.75 -30.74 -40.97
CA LEU A 132 -37.93 -32.19 -40.61
C LEU A 132 -37.42 -33.20 -41.69
N PRO A 133 -37.05 -34.47 -41.41
CA PRO A 133 -36.73 -35.18 -40.15
C PRO A 133 -35.57 -36.26 -40.32
N PRO A 134 -35.51 -37.46 -39.66
CA PRO A 134 -34.33 -37.91 -38.90
C PRO A 134 -33.78 -39.31 -39.35
N SER A 135 -32.72 -39.83 -38.72
CA SER A 135 -32.62 -41.26 -38.33
C SER A 135 -31.29 -41.61 -37.64
N ASN A 136 -31.42 -42.56 -36.71
CA ASN A 136 -30.45 -43.03 -35.71
C ASN A 136 -29.54 -44.19 -36.24
N PRO A 137 -28.57 -44.68 -35.44
CA PRO A 137 -27.32 -45.39 -35.85
C PRO A 137 -27.43 -46.93 -35.64
N PRO A 138 -26.38 -47.72 -35.33
CA PRO A 138 -25.02 -47.92 -35.91
C PRO A 138 -24.79 -49.39 -36.34
N VAL A 139 -23.77 -49.72 -37.16
CA VAL A 139 -23.28 -51.12 -37.26
C VAL A 139 -21.76 -51.18 -37.44
N MET A 140 -21.11 -51.84 -36.47
CA MET A 140 -19.73 -52.32 -36.51
C MET A 140 -19.54 -53.36 -37.62
N ALA A 141 -18.55 -53.18 -38.49
CA ALA A 141 -18.07 -54.25 -39.35
C ALA A 141 -16.56 -54.12 -39.59
N SER A 142 -15.83 -54.94 -38.84
CA SER A 142 -14.40 -55.21 -38.97
C SER A 142 -14.11 -55.81 -40.35
N LYS A 143 -13.23 -55.17 -41.14
CA LYS A 143 -12.58 -55.80 -42.30
C LYS A 143 -11.08 -55.53 -42.23
N LEU A 144 -10.34 -56.62 -42.04
CA LEU A 144 -8.88 -56.71 -42.11
C LEU A 144 -8.42 -56.52 -43.55
N PHE A 145 -7.45 -55.63 -43.76
CA PHE A 145 -6.70 -55.49 -45.02
C PHE A 145 -5.20 -55.67 -44.75
N PRO A 146 -4.41 -56.17 -45.73
CA PRO A 146 -3.05 -56.63 -45.50
C PRO A 146 -2.09 -55.46 -45.31
N VAL A 147 -1.21 -55.61 -44.31
CA VAL A 147 -0.14 -54.65 -43.98
C VAL A 147 0.93 -54.69 -45.07
N SER A 148 1.00 -53.65 -45.89
CA SER A 148 2.21 -53.36 -46.66
C SER A 148 3.25 -52.78 -45.70
N ARG A 149 4.44 -53.38 -45.72
CA ARG A 149 5.58 -53.01 -44.87
C ARG A 149 6.18 -51.70 -45.39
N ALA A 150 5.61 -50.57 -44.98
CA ALA A 150 6.21 -49.26 -45.20
C ALA A 150 7.50 -49.15 -44.37
N THR A 151 8.59 -48.81 -45.03
CA THR A 151 9.87 -48.48 -44.40
C THR A 151 9.65 -47.34 -43.42
N ARG A 152 10.04 -47.55 -42.16
CA ARG A 152 9.97 -46.55 -41.10
C ARG A 152 10.95 -45.43 -41.45
N ALA A 153 10.48 -44.37 -42.10
CA ALA A 153 11.24 -43.14 -42.19
C ALA A 153 11.53 -42.68 -40.75
N LEU A 154 12.81 -42.66 -40.38
CA LEU A 154 13.27 -42.06 -39.13
C LEU A 154 12.88 -40.57 -39.18
N ARG A 155 11.77 -40.25 -38.52
CA ARG A 155 11.36 -38.87 -38.27
C ARG A 155 12.45 -38.27 -37.37
N GLN A 156 13.38 -37.53 -37.97
CA GLN A 156 14.37 -36.77 -37.20
C GLN A 156 13.58 -35.82 -36.29
N LEU A 157 13.68 -36.03 -34.98
CA LEU A 157 13.17 -35.07 -34.01
C LEU A 157 13.94 -33.77 -34.23
N PRO A 158 13.27 -32.62 -34.36
CA PRO A 158 13.97 -31.36 -34.42
C PRO A 158 14.82 -31.20 -33.14
N PRO A 159 16.04 -30.66 -33.23
CA PRO A 159 16.85 -30.42 -32.04
C PRO A 159 16.05 -29.57 -31.05
N SER A 160 15.88 -30.08 -29.83
CA SER A 160 15.29 -29.32 -28.73
C SER A 160 16.29 -28.25 -28.30
N TYR A 161 16.27 -27.09 -28.96
CA TYR A 161 16.94 -25.91 -28.42
C TYR A 161 16.21 -25.52 -27.13
N ARG A 162 16.91 -25.53 -25.99
CA ARG A 162 16.43 -24.79 -24.82
C ARG A 162 16.36 -23.34 -25.24
N SER A 163 15.15 -22.80 -25.37
CA SER A 163 14.95 -21.36 -25.46
C SER A 163 15.52 -20.77 -24.17
N PHE A 164 16.64 -20.04 -24.26
CA PHE A 164 17.09 -19.18 -23.18
C PHE A 164 16.03 -18.10 -23.01
N SER A 165 15.18 -18.24 -21.99
CA SER A 165 14.32 -17.15 -21.55
C SER A 165 15.19 -16.22 -20.72
N ALA A 166 15.58 -15.09 -21.30
CA ALA A 166 16.06 -13.97 -20.51
C ALA A 166 14.83 -13.31 -19.89
N ALA A 167 14.66 -13.45 -18.57
CA ALA A 167 13.71 -12.60 -17.87
C ALA A 167 14.14 -11.13 -18.07
N PRO A 168 13.19 -10.19 -18.21
CA PRO A 168 13.55 -8.77 -18.24
C PRO A 168 14.35 -8.45 -16.99
N GLN A 169 15.41 -7.65 -17.16
CA GLN A 169 16.21 -7.16 -16.04
C GLN A 169 15.26 -6.40 -15.10
N ARG A 170 15.09 -6.92 -13.88
CA ARG A 170 14.40 -6.16 -12.83
C ARG A 170 15.34 -5.03 -12.44
N CYS A 171 15.02 -3.82 -12.90
CA CYS A 171 15.63 -2.61 -12.38
C CYS A 171 15.08 -2.41 -10.96
N SER A 172 15.97 -2.40 -9.97
CA SER A 172 15.67 -1.91 -8.63
C SER A 172 16.51 -0.67 -8.40
N ASP A 173 15.94 0.32 -7.72
CA ASP A 173 16.62 1.59 -7.45
C ASP A 173 17.84 1.38 -6.52
N VAL A 174 17.86 0.28 -5.76
CA VAL A 174 18.96 -0.09 -4.87
C VAL A 174 19.42 -1.53 -5.10
N LEU A 175 20.72 -1.78 -4.96
CA LEU A 175 21.31 -3.12 -5.04
C LEU A 175 21.13 -3.89 -3.73
N HIS A 176 20.57 -5.09 -3.77
CA HIS A 176 20.40 -5.99 -2.61
C HIS A 176 21.58 -6.93 -2.38
N VAL A 177 22.71 -6.65 -3.03
CA VAL A 177 23.96 -7.42 -2.91
C VAL A 177 25.08 -6.47 -2.52
N HIS A 178 25.92 -6.88 -1.58
CA HIS A 178 27.10 -6.11 -1.20
C HIS A 178 28.25 -6.36 -2.19
N ARG A 179 28.94 -5.28 -2.57
CA ARG A 179 30.22 -5.33 -3.27
C ARG A 179 31.20 -4.48 -2.50
N ASN A 180 32.38 -5.03 -2.21
CA ASN A 180 33.39 -4.33 -1.43
C ASN A 180 33.82 -3.06 -2.17
N LYS A 181 33.56 -1.91 -1.54
CA LYS A 181 34.06 -0.61 -1.98
C LYS A 181 35.24 -0.22 -1.07
N PRO A 182 36.15 0.68 -1.50
CA PRO A 182 37.19 1.21 -0.62
C PRO A 182 36.61 1.85 0.66
N THR A 183 35.43 2.47 0.55
CA THR A 183 34.71 3.13 1.64
C THR A 183 33.84 2.20 2.49
N ASN A 184 33.46 1.03 1.97
CA ASN A 184 32.55 0.08 2.63
C ASN A 184 33.02 -1.36 2.34
N ASN A 185 33.77 -1.93 3.27
CA ASN A 185 34.32 -3.29 3.19
C ASN A 185 34.45 -3.88 4.62
N PRO A 186 34.46 -5.22 4.78
CA PRO A 186 34.48 -5.86 6.08
C PRO A 186 35.81 -5.73 6.84
N SER A 187 36.89 -5.30 6.17
CA SER A 187 38.19 -5.07 6.81
C SER A 187 38.29 -3.71 7.50
N LEU A 188 37.37 -2.77 7.25
CA LEU A 188 37.36 -1.49 7.95
C LEU A 188 36.88 -1.69 9.38
N PRO A 189 37.65 -1.26 10.40
CA PRO A 189 37.24 -1.39 11.78
C PRO A 189 36.10 -0.41 12.09
N PHE A 190 35.02 -0.92 12.69
CA PHE A 190 33.97 -0.12 13.29
C PHE A 190 33.77 -0.58 14.74
N ALA A 191 33.71 0.38 15.65
CA ALA A 191 33.39 0.17 17.05
C ALA A 191 32.46 1.27 17.54
N PHE A 192 31.54 0.92 18.42
CA PHE A 192 30.69 1.90 19.09
C PHE A 192 31.53 2.81 19.99
N SER A 193 31.14 4.10 20.06
CA SER A 193 31.73 5.03 21.03
C SER A 193 31.37 4.61 22.46
N ASP A 194 32.15 5.03 23.46
CA ASP A 194 31.88 4.70 24.87
C ASP A 194 30.49 5.15 25.33
N GLN A 195 29.98 6.25 24.76
CA GLN A 195 28.62 6.73 25.02
C GLN A 195 27.57 5.79 24.40
N ASN A 196 27.77 5.38 23.15
CA ASN A 196 26.85 4.48 22.46
C ASN A 196 26.89 3.06 23.00
N LEU A 197 28.02 2.60 23.55
CA LEU A 197 28.11 1.32 24.26
C LEU A 197 27.18 1.31 25.49
N LYS A 198 27.12 2.39 26.26
CA LYS A 198 26.19 2.50 27.40
C LYS A 198 24.73 2.45 26.93
N LEU A 199 24.41 3.15 25.84
CA LEU A 199 23.07 3.11 25.25
C LEU A 199 22.73 1.71 24.72
N ALA A 200 23.69 1.01 24.10
CA ALA A 200 23.54 -0.36 23.65
C ALA A 200 23.24 -1.31 24.82
N ASP A 201 23.94 -1.17 25.94
CA ASP A 201 23.69 -1.95 27.16
C ASP A 201 22.29 -1.68 27.74
N GLU A 202 21.80 -0.43 27.69
CA GLU A 202 20.44 -0.09 28.08
C GLU A 202 19.38 -0.72 27.16
N ILE A 203 19.62 -0.71 25.84
CA ILE A 203 18.75 -1.36 24.85
C ILE A 203 18.69 -2.87 25.12
N LEU A 204 19.83 -3.51 25.37
CA LEU A 204 19.89 -4.95 25.65
C LEU A 204 19.11 -5.34 26.90
N LYS A 205 19.07 -4.49 27.93
CA LYS A 205 18.29 -4.72 29.16
C LYS A 205 16.77 -4.72 28.94
N ARG A 206 16.27 -4.12 27.85
CA ARG A 206 14.83 -4.14 27.52
C ARG A 206 14.35 -5.52 27.10
N TYR A 207 15.26 -6.39 26.69
CA TYR A 207 14.95 -7.73 26.20
C TYR A 207 15.40 -8.80 27.19
N PRO A 208 14.68 -9.92 27.30
CA PRO A 208 15.14 -11.07 28.08
C PRO A 208 16.50 -11.57 27.55
N PRO A 209 17.40 -12.05 28.42
CA PRO A 209 18.77 -12.43 28.03
C PRO A 209 18.80 -13.56 26.99
N GLN A 210 17.80 -14.45 26.99
CA GLN A 210 17.67 -15.52 26.00
C GLN A 210 17.35 -15.01 24.59
N TYR A 211 16.73 -13.82 24.49
CA TYR A 211 16.23 -13.23 23.25
C TYR A 211 16.94 -11.93 22.88
N LYS A 212 18.23 -11.79 23.22
CA LYS A 212 19.02 -10.60 22.88
C LYS A 212 19.02 -10.23 21.39
N LYS A 213 18.80 -11.21 20.50
CA LYS A 213 18.66 -11.00 19.05
C LYS A 213 17.54 -10.01 18.67
N ALA A 214 16.53 -9.84 19.53
CA ALA A 214 15.46 -8.87 19.33
C ALA A 214 15.96 -7.41 19.32
N ALA A 215 17.12 -7.14 19.91
CA ALA A 215 17.76 -5.82 19.91
C ALA A 215 18.46 -5.46 18.59
N VAL A 216 18.40 -6.30 17.55
CA VAL A 216 19.08 -6.05 16.27
C VAL A 216 18.67 -4.74 15.61
N MET A 217 17.38 -4.41 15.63
CA MET A 217 16.86 -3.19 15.00
C MET A 217 17.36 -1.91 15.70
N PRO A 218 17.17 -1.73 17.03
CA PRO A 218 17.66 -0.52 17.70
C PRO A 218 19.19 -0.40 17.72
N LEU A 219 19.94 -1.51 17.74
CA LEU A 219 21.40 -1.46 17.66
C LEU A 219 21.92 -1.08 16.26
N LEU A 220 21.25 -1.55 15.21
CA LEU A 220 21.55 -1.11 13.84
C LEU A 220 21.26 0.38 13.66
N ASP A 221 20.15 0.88 14.20
CA ASP A 221 19.81 2.31 14.15
C ASP A 221 20.84 3.15 14.90
N LEU A 222 21.25 2.71 16.09
CA LEU A 222 22.30 3.37 16.86
C LEU A 222 23.64 3.42 16.09
N GLY A 223 24.00 2.32 15.40
CA GLY A 223 25.19 2.26 14.56
C GLY A 223 25.10 3.21 13.36
N GLN A 224 23.93 3.29 12.73
CA GLN A 224 23.65 4.23 11.65
C GLN A 224 23.74 5.68 12.12
N ARG A 225 23.20 6.03 13.31
CA ARG A 225 23.30 7.38 13.88
C ARG A 225 24.75 7.78 14.16
N GLN A 226 25.59 6.85 14.58
CA GLN A 226 27.02 7.11 14.82
C GLN A 226 27.82 7.28 13.51
N HIS A 227 27.59 6.41 12.52
CA HIS A 227 28.38 6.35 11.29
C HIS A 227 27.80 7.18 10.13
N GLY A 228 26.53 7.58 10.23
CA GLY A 228 25.73 8.24 9.18
C GLY A 228 24.99 7.27 8.25
N TYR A 229 25.49 6.04 8.11
CA TYR A 229 24.87 4.97 7.32
C TYR A 229 25.26 3.60 7.88
N THR A 230 24.50 2.56 7.55
CA THR A 230 24.75 1.18 7.96
C THR A 230 25.77 0.51 7.02
N SER A 231 27.07 0.66 7.32
CA SER A 231 28.14 -0.04 6.60
C SER A 231 28.20 -1.53 6.96
N ILE A 232 28.89 -2.34 6.14
CA ILE A 232 29.03 -3.78 6.42
C ILE A 232 29.77 -4.04 7.75
N SER A 233 30.69 -3.16 8.13
CA SER A 233 31.41 -3.23 9.41
C SER A 233 30.48 -2.97 10.59
N VAL A 234 29.54 -2.01 10.47
CA VAL A 234 28.50 -1.76 11.49
C VAL A 234 27.65 -3.02 11.68
N MET A 235 27.18 -3.63 10.58
CA MET A 235 26.38 -4.85 10.64
C MET A 235 27.13 -6.01 11.30
N ASN A 236 28.42 -6.17 10.99
CA ASN A 236 29.27 -7.22 11.59
C ASN A 236 29.50 -6.99 13.08
N GLU A 237 29.68 -5.73 13.51
CA GLU A 237 29.87 -5.42 14.92
C GLU A 237 28.60 -5.66 15.74
N VAL A 238 27.43 -5.29 15.19
CA VAL A 238 26.13 -5.62 15.81
C VAL A 238 25.92 -7.13 15.88
N ALA A 239 26.29 -7.88 14.82
CA ALA A 239 26.22 -9.34 14.82
C ALA A 239 27.11 -9.96 15.91
N ARG A 240 28.32 -9.42 16.09
CA ARG A 240 29.26 -9.83 17.15
C ARG A 240 28.67 -9.57 18.54
N MET A 241 28.13 -8.38 18.77
CA MET A 241 27.52 -7.98 20.06
C MET A 241 26.32 -8.86 20.43
N LEU A 242 25.50 -9.21 19.44
CA LEU A 242 24.30 -10.03 19.64
C LEU A 242 24.55 -11.54 19.60
N GLU A 243 25.79 -11.97 19.36
CA GLU A 243 26.17 -13.38 19.16
C GLU A 243 25.23 -14.09 18.17
N MET A 244 24.99 -13.45 17.02
CA MET A 244 24.16 -14.01 15.95
C MET A 244 24.91 -14.02 14.61
N PRO A 245 24.53 -14.92 13.68
CA PRO A 245 25.15 -14.94 12.36
C PRO A 245 24.98 -13.59 11.66
N PRO A 246 26.03 -13.02 11.04
CA PRO A 246 25.95 -11.73 10.34
C PRO A 246 24.88 -11.68 9.25
N MET A 247 24.61 -12.83 8.61
CA MET A 247 23.57 -12.93 7.58
C MET A 247 22.18 -12.50 8.08
N ARG A 248 21.84 -12.77 9.35
CA ARG A 248 20.56 -12.35 9.92
C ARG A 248 20.48 -10.85 10.14
N VAL A 249 21.61 -10.21 10.40
CA VAL A 249 21.71 -8.75 10.49
C VAL A 249 21.60 -8.14 9.09
N TYR A 250 22.22 -8.76 8.08
CA TYR A 250 22.11 -8.34 6.68
C TYR A 250 20.67 -8.41 6.18
N GLU A 251 19.95 -9.50 6.48
CA GLU A 251 18.53 -9.64 6.15
C GLU A 251 17.73 -8.45 6.68
N VAL A 252 17.85 -8.14 7.98
CA VAL A 252 17.16 -7.00 8.61
C VAL A 252 17.54 -5.67 7.96
N ALA A 253 18.84 -5.42 7.76
CA ALA A 253 19.33 -4.17 7.18
C ALA A 253 18.92 -3.98 5.70
N THR A 254 18.65 -5.06 4.98
CA THR A 254 18.13 -5.00 3.60
C THR A 254 16.61 -4.94 3.52
N PHE A 255 15.92 -5.42 4.56
CA PHE A 255 14.47 -5.50 4.59
C PHE A 255 13.81 -4.18 4.98
N TYR A 256 14.34 -3.49 5.99
CA TYR A 256 13.81 -2.21 6.43
C TYR A 256 14.44 -1.05 5.68
N THR A 257 13.59 -0.17 5.14
CA THR A 257 13.98 0.96 4.26
C THR A 257 14.69 2.09 4.99
N MET A 258 14.60 2.18 6.32
CA MET A 258 15.31 3.19 7.12
C MET A 258 16.83 2.96 7.16
N TYR A 259 17.29 1.72 6.95
CA TYR A 259 18.72 1.41 7.02
C TYR A 259 19.42 1.77 5.71
N ASN A 260 20.10 2.91 5.72
CA ASN A 260 20.86 3.40 4.58
C ASN A 260 22.15 2.57 4.42
N ARG A 261 22.31 1.82 3.33
CA ARG A 261 23.49 0.95 3.11
C ARG A 261 24.61 1.61 2.31
N ASP A 262 24.29 2.70 1.65
CA ASP A 262 25.21 3.58 0.95
C ASP A 262 25.33 4.90 1.70
N PRO A 263 26.46 5.62 1.57
CA PRO A 263 26.63 6.90 2.24
C PRO A 263 25.61 7.92 1.73
N VAL A 264 24.88 8.54 2.67
CA VAL A 264 23.93 9.63 2.41
C VAL A 264 24.52 10.95 2.87
N GLY A 265 23.99 12.06 2.36
CA GLY A 265 24.34 13.41 2.78
C GLY A 265 23.89 13.70 4.20
N LYS A 266 24.32 14.85 4.74
CA LYS A 266 24.01 15.28 6.11
C LYS A 266 22.51 15.40 6.40
N TYR A 267 21.76 15.86 5.41
CA TYR A 267 20.31 15.96 5.44
C TYR A 267 19.72 14.96 4.46
N PHE A 268 19.02 13.97 5.02
CA PHE A 268 18.33 12.94 4.26
C PHE A 268 16.84 13.29 4.17
N LEU A 269 16.39 13.62 2.96
CA LEU A 269 15.04 14.05 2.65
C LEU A 269 14.22 12.86 2.17
N GLN A 270 13.11 12.64 2.84
CA GLN A 270 12.18 11.56 2.56
C GLN A 270 10.83 12.17 2.22
N ILE A 271 10.49 12.16 0.94
CA ILE A 271 9.28 12.82 0.42
C ILE A 271 8.19 11.78 0.25
N CYS A 272 7.05 11.97 0.90
CA CYS A 272 5.89 11.09 0.75
C CYS A 272 5.17 11.35 -0.58
N THR A 273 5.12 10.36 -1.47
CA THR A 273 4.42 10.44 -2.77
C THR A 273 3.17 9.57 -2.84
N THR A 274 2.69 9.07 -1.69
CA THR A 274 1.46 8.26 -1.62
C THR A 274 0.19 9.09 -1.88
N THR A 275 -0.91 8.41 -2.19
CA THR A 275 -2.17 9.01 -2.64
C THR A 275 -2.66 10.19 -1.77
N PRO A 276 -2.66 10.15 -0.42
CA PRO A 276 -3.09 11.29 0.37
C PRO A 276 -2.20 12.53 0.19
N CYS A 277 -0.88 12.35 0.05
CA CYS A 277 0.04 13.46 -0.22
C CYS A 277 0.00 13.92 -1.68
N GLN A 278 -0.29 13.01 -2.61
CA GLN A 278 -0.45 13.35 -4.02
C GLN A 278 -1.71 14.18 -4.27
N LEU A 279 -2.81 13.90 -3.55
CA LEU A 279 -4.08 14.63 -3.66
C LEU A 279 -4.21 15.83 -2.70
N GLY A 280 -3.53 15.77 -1.56
CA GLY A 280 -3.66 16.76 -0.48
C GLY A 280 -2.87 18.05 -0.75
N GLY A 281 -3.41 19.19 -0.29
CA GLY A 281 -2.78 20.50 -0.39
C GLY A 281 -2.44 20.89 -1.84
N CYS A 282 -1.16 21.16 -2.12
CA CYS A 282 -0.68 21.46 -3.47
C CYS A 282 -0.27 20.21 -4.29
N GLY A 283 -0.39 19.02 -3.70
CA GLY A 283 0.09 17.76 -4.26
C GLY A 283 1.61 17.56 -4.08
N SER A 284 2.01 16.34 -3.71
CA SER A 284 3.42 15.94 -3.53
C SER A 284 4.25 16.11 -4.80
N ASP A 285 3.66 15.92 -5.98
CA ASP A 285 4.35 16.04 -7.26
C ASP A 285 4.90 17.45 -7.51
N ALA A 286 4.18 18.48 -7.04
CA ALA A 286 4.64 19.86 -7.11
C ALA A 286 5.85 20.11 -6.19
N ILE A 287 5.89 19.44 -5.02
CA ILE A 287 7.00 19.52 -4.07
C ILE A 287 8.23 18.81 -4.63
N VAL A 288 8.08 17.59 -5.16
CA VAL A 288 9.18 16.86 -5.81
C VAL A 288 9.77 17.69 -6.94
N LYS A 289 8.92 18.27 -7.81
CA LYS A 289 9.39 19.15 -8.89
C LYS A 289 10.17 20.36 -8.37
N ALA A 290 9.69 21.01 -7.30
CA ALA A 290 10.38 22.15 -6.70
C ALA A 290 11.75 21.78 -6.12
N ILE A 291 11.87 20.60 -5.52
CA ILE A 291 13.14 20.08 -4.98
C ILE A 291 14.10 19.77 -6.13
N ASN A 292 13.63 19.15 -7.21
CA ASN A 292 14.45 18.81 -8.38
C ASN A 292 15.00 20.06 -9.06
N GLU A 293 14.17 21.09 -9.20
CA GLU A 293 14.57 22.38 -9.78
C GLU A 293 15.56 23.14 -8.87
N HIS A 294 15.41 23.04 -7.55
CA HIS A 294 16.25 23.79 -6.61
C HIS A 294 17.60 23.12 -6.33
N LEU A 295 17.62 21.79 -6.17
CA LEU A 295 18.84 21.04 -5.86
C LEU A 295 19.55 20.48 -7.11
N GLY A 296 18.85 20.38 -8.25
CA GLY A 296 19.42 19.85 -9.49
C GLY A 296 19.72 18.35 -9.47
N ILE A 297 19.11 17.59 -8.55
CA ILE A 297 19.32 16.16 -8.38
C ILE A 297 18.04 15.34 -8.64
N THR A 298 18.21 14.08 -9.01
CA THR A 298 17.15 13.07 -9.20
C THR A 298 16.96 12.20 -7.94
N PRO A 299 15.81 11.51 -7.77
CA PRO A 299 15.55 10.73 -6.56
C PRO A 299 16.61 9.66 -6.36
N GLY A 300 17.10 9.52 -5.13
CA GLY A 300 18.17 8.59 -4.74
C GLY A 300 19.60 9.12 -4.93
N HIS A 301 19.78 10.32 -5.48
CA HIS A 301 21.10 10.93 -5.63
C HIS A 301 21.40 11.94 -4.52
N THR A 302 22.69 12.18 -4.33
CA THR A 302 23.21 13.14 -3.35
C THR A 302 23.81 14.33 -4.09
N THR A 303 23.65 15.53 -3.56
CA THR A 303 24.28 16.74 -4.11
C THR A 303 25.80 16.64 -4.08
N GLU A 304 26.49 17.32 -5.00
CA GLU A 304 27.96 17.38 -5.03
C GLU A 304 28.56 17.94 -3.73
N ASP A 305 27.82 18.82 -3.07
CA ASP A 305 28.14 19.40 -1.76
C ASP A 305 28.13 18.35 -0.61
N GLY A 306 27.58 17.15 -0.83
CA GLY A 306 27.43 16.10 0.19
C GLY A 306 26.43 16.45 1.30
N LEU A 307 25.64 17.51 1.13
CA LEU A 307 24.71 18.01 2.14
C LEU A 307 23.33 17.39 2.04
N PHE A 308 22.80 17.22 0.84
CA PHE A 308 21.41 16.79 0.63
C PHE A 308 21.36 15.51 -0.18
N THR A 309 20.62 14.53 0.33
CA THR A 309 20.18 13.35 -0.42
C THR A 309 18.67 13.32 -0.30
N TYR A 310 17.95 13.16 -1.40
CA TYR A 310 16.51 12.95 -1.31
C TYR A 310 16.08 11.66 -1.97
N ILE A 311 15.05 11.05 -1.42
CA ILE A 311 14.40 9.85 -1.93
C ILE A 311 12.88 10.01 -1.81
N GLU A 312 12.16 9.36 -2.71
CA GLU A 312 10.72 9.20 -2.59
C GLU A 312 10.43 8.02 -1.64
N VAL A 313 9.57 8.26 -0.67
CA VAL A 313 9.15 7.28 0.31
C VAL A 313 7.64 7.11 0.29
N GLU A 314 7.22 6.01 0.91
CA GLU A 314 5.81 5.70 1.12
C GLU A 314 5.21 6.56 2.25
N CYS A 315 4.04 6.16 2.76
CA CYS A 315 3.30 6.91 3.76
C CYS A 315 4.10 7.07 5.07
N LEU A 316 4.31 8.33 5.47
CA LEU A 316 4.98 8.71 6.72
C LEU A 316 4.02 8.97 7.90
N GLY A 317 2.71 8.74 7.71
CA GLY A 317 1.71 8.82 8.77
C GLY A 317 1.17 10.22 9.10
N ALA A 318 1.61 11.27 8.39
CA ALA A 318 1.15 12.65 8.58
C ALA A 318 0.12 13.09 7.51
N CYS A 319 -0.85 12.23 7.19
CA CYS A 319 -1.75 12.42 6.05
C CYS A 319 -2.66 13.66 6.15
N VAL A 320 -3.08 14.04 7.37
CA VAL A 320 -3.90 15.24 7.58
C VAL A 320 -3.10 16.55 7.41
N ASN A 321 -1.76 16.41 7.38
CA ASN A 321 -0.78 17.47 7.17
C ASN A 321 -0.09 17.37 5.80
N ALA A 322 -0.77 16.73 4.85
CA ALA A 322 -0.29 16.64 3.47
C ALA A 322 -0.23 18.01 2.77
N PRO A 323 0.79 18.26 1.93
CA PRO A 323 1.97 17.42 1.65
C PRO A 323 3.10 17.65 2.66
N MET A 324 3.91 16.62 2.92
CA MET A 324 4.94 16.63 3.96
C MET A 324 6.26 16.00 3.49
N VAL A 325 7.34 16.34 4.18
CA VAL A 325 8.68 15.77 4.01
C VAL A 325 9.28 15.47 5.38
N GLN A 326 9.98 14.35 5.49
CA GLN A 326 10.82 14.07 6.64
C GLN A 326 12.27 14.42 6.31
N ILE A 327 12.94 15.16 7.19
CA ILE A 327 14.35 15.48 7.08
C ILE A 327 15.04 14.91 8.32
N ASN A 328 15.82 13.84 8.11
CA ASN A 328 16.38 13.05 9.21
C ASN A 328 15.28 12.56 10.18
N ASP A 329 15.23 13.08 11.41
CA ASP A 329 14.23 12.71 12.42
C ASP A 329 13.01 13.66 12.43
N ASP A 330 13.07 14.80 11.74
CA ASP A 330 12.10 15.88 11.85
C ASP A 330 11.06 15.84 10.71
N TYR A 331 9.79 16.04 11.06
CA TYR A 331 8.70 16.21 10.09
C TYR A 331 8.47 17.68 9.78
N TYR A 332 8.39 18.00 8.50
CA TYR A 332 7.97 19.31 8.00
C TYR A 332 6.72 19.10 7.14
N GLU A 333 5.64 19.74 7.55
CA GLU A 333 4.31 19.43 7.05
C GLU A 333 3.64 20.69 6.47
N ASP A 334 2.52 20.51 5.76
CA ASP A 334 1.81 21.59 5.04
C ASP A 334 2.68 22.39 4.08
N LEU A 335 3.47 21.64 3.31
CA LEU A 335 4.43 22.24 2.42
C LEU A 335 3.75 22.86 1.20
N THR A 336 4.27 24.02 0.83
CA THR A 336 4.10 24.62 -0.49
C THR A 336 5.44 24.63 -1.22
N PRO A 337 5.47 24.70 -2.56
CA PRO A 337 6.71 24.76 -3.34
C PRO A 337 7.68 25.87 -2.92
N GLU A 338 7.16 26.99 -2.39
CA GLU A 338 8.01 28.09 -1.92
C GLU A 338 8.50 27.87 -0.49
N SER A 339 7.67 27.29 0.38
CA SER A 339 8.10 26.93 1.74
C SER A 339 9.22 25.91 1.74
N ILE A 340 9.19 24.91 0.84
CA ILE A 340 10.25 23.90 0.75
C ILE A 340 11.56 24.52 0.25
N LYS A 341 11.54 25.38 -0.76
CA LYS A 341 12.75 26.11 -1.21
C LYS A 341 13.35 26.96 -0.11
N THR A 342 12.49 27.64 0.65
CA THR A 342 12.91 28.45 1.81
C THR A 342 13.54 27.56 2.89
N LEU A 343 12.93 26.40 3.18
CA LEU A 343 13.45 25.42 4.13
C LEU A 343 14.82 24.87 3.69
N LEU A 344 14.97 24.47 2.42
CA LEU A 344 16.24 23.96 1.89
C LEU A 344 17.36 25.00 1.93
N THR A 345 17.03 26.25 1.61
CA THR A 345 17.99 27.37 1.70
C THR A 345 18.42 27.59 3.14
N ALA A 346 17.47 27.64 4.08
CA ALA A 346 17.75 27.79 5.52
C ALA A 346 18.60 26.62 6.06
N LEU A 347 18.33 25.39 5.63
CA LEU A 347 19.12 24.20 5.99
C LEU A 347 20.55 24.29 5.44
N LYS A 348 20.72 24.75 4.19
CA LYS A 348 22.05 24.96 3.59
C LYS A 348 22.84 26.03 4.34
N GLU A 349 22.19 27.13 4.72
CA GLU A 349 22.81 28.19 5.50
C GLU A 349 23.18 27.73 6.92
N SER A 350 22.31 26.95 7.58
CA SER A 350 22.58 26.37 8.91
C SER A 350 23.76 25.39 8.93
N ALA A 351 24.06 24.77 7.78
CA ALA A 351 25.21 23.88 7.65
C ALA A 351 26.55 24.66 7.59
N THR A 352 26.53 25.88 7.04
CA THR A 352 27.72 26.71 6.85
C THR A 352 27.95 27.69 8.01
N THR A 353 26.89 28.27 8.54
CA THR A 353 26.95 29.33 9.55
C THR A 353 26.30 28.87 10.85
N THR A 354 27.07 28.85 11.94
CA THR A 354 26.58 28.47 13.27
C THR A 354 25.67 29.58 13.83
N GLY A 355 24.36 29.37 13.84
CA GLY A 355 23.38 30.32 14.39
C GLY A 355 22.20 30.69 13.46
N THR A 356 22.11 30.10 12.27
CA THR A 356 20.97 30.33 11.37
C THR A 356 19.70 29.69 11.92
N LYS A 357 18.59 30.44 11.87
CA LYS A 357 17.28 29.99 12.32
C LYS A 357 16.65 29.05 11.28
N VAL A 358 16.68 27.76 11.55
CA VAL A 358 15.92 26.75 10.78
C VAL A 358 14.45 26.82 11.22
N PRO A 359 13.47 26.66 10.31
CA PRO A 359 12.07 26.48 10.69
C PRO A 359 11.91 25.34 11.71
N ALA A 360 10.98 25.50 12.64
CA ALA A 360 10.70 24.44 13.62
C ALA A 360 10.03 23.24 12.91
N PRO A 361 10.27 22.01 13.40
CA PRO A 361 9.54 20.83 12.91
C PRO A 361 8.05 20.96 13.23
N GLY A 362 7.21 20.54 12.28
CA GLY A 362 5.75 20.62 12.32
C GLY A 362 5.14 21.25 11.07
N PRO A 363 3.87 21.66 11.14
CA PRO A 363 3.19 22.35 10.05
C PRO A 363 3.83 23.71 9.77
N LEU A 364 4.14 24.00 8.50
CA LEU A 364 4.62 25.31 8.06
C LEU A 364 3.47 26.28 7.71
N SER A 365 2.23 25.86 7.96
CA SER A 365 1.05 26.70 7.81
C SER A 365 0.74 27.46 9.11
N GLY A 366 -0.46 28.04 9.22
CA GLY A 366 -0.90 28.76 10.42
C GLY A 366 -1.43 27.88 11.54
N ARG A 367 -1.36 26.55 11.40
CA ARG A 367 -1.82 25.58 12.41
C ARG A 367 -0.65 25.04 13.24
N ASP A 368 -0.92 24.64 14.47
CA ASP A 368 0.05 24.13 15.42
C ASP A 368 0.40 22.66 15.15
N THR A 369 -0.61 21.81 14.93
CA THR A 369 -0.45 20.36 14.78
C THR A 369 -1.38 19.79 13.72
N CYS A 370 -2.37 18.98 14.10
CA CYS A 370 -3.32 18.31 13.22
C CYS A 370 -4.75 18.85 13.33
N GLU A 371 -4.94 19.98 13.99
CA GLU A 371 -6.24 20.62 14.08
C GLU A 371 -6.71 21.14 12.72
N ASN A 372 -8.01 21.45 12.67
CA ASN A 372 -8.61 22.03 11.47
C ASN A 372 -7.99 23.41 11.22
N SER A 373 -7.65 23.71 9.96
CA SER A 373 -7.06 24.98 9.55
C SER A 373 -7.96 26.20 9.84
N ALA A 374 -9.26 25.98 10.02
CA ALA A 374 -10.21 27.03 10.44
C ALA A 374 -10.31 27.21 11.98
N GLY A 375 -9.46 26.53 12.77
CA GLY A 375 -9.46 26.56 14.23
C GLY A 375 -10.09 25.32 14.87
N LEU A 376 -10.13 25.29 16.21
CA LEU A 376 -10.60 24.13 16.98
C LEU A 376 -12.11 23.93 16.83
N THR A 377 -12.51 22.93 16.03
CA THR A 377 -13.92 22.52 15.91
C THR A 377 -14.36 21.55 17.02
N ASN A 378 -13.40 20.82 17.59
CA ASN A 378 -13.60 19.81 18.63
C ASN A 378 -12.58 20.03 19.75
N LEU A 379 -12.74 19.34 20.89
CA LEU A 379 -11.85 19.44 22.06
C LEU A 379 -11.72 20.88 22.59
N GLN A 380 -12.81 21.64 22.56
CA GLN A 380 -12.85 23.02 23.09
C GLN A 380 -12.93 23.05 24.61
N ASP A 381 -13.62 22.06 25.20
CA ASP A 381 -13.75 21.94 26.65
C ASP A 381 -12.51 21.29 27.26
N PRO A 382 -12.13 21.66 28.50
CA PRO A 382 -11.05 21.00 29.21
C PRO A 382 -11.37 19.51 29.43
N PRO A 383 -10.35 18.63 29.46
CA PRO A 383 -10.57 17.20 29.61
C PRO A 383 -11.26 16.90 30.94
N ARG A 384 -12.45 16.30 30.87
CA ARG A 384 -13.17 15.83 32.04
C ARG A 384 -12.54 14.51 32.49
N VAL A 385 -11.87 14.51 33.64
CA VAL A 385 -11.42 13.28 34.29
C VAL A 385 -12.58 12.77 35.14
N GLU A 386 -13.38 11.87 34.57
CA GLU A 386 -14.27 11.03 35.39
C GLU A 386 -13.35 10.09 36.20
N PRO A 387 -13.48 10.03 37.54
CA PRO A 387 -12.74 9.06 38.32
C PRO A 387 -13.10 7.66 37.84
N ARG A 388 -12.11 6.84 37.46
CA ARG A 388 -12.35 5.41 37.22
C ARG A 388 -12.83 4.80 38.53
N ASP A 389 -13.86 3.97 38.47
CA ASP A 389 -14.51 3.32 39.63
C ASP A 389 -13.58 2.47 40.53
N ASN A 390 -12.28 2.35 40.20
CA ASN A 390 -11.27 1.66 41.01
C ASN A 390 -10.44 2.57 41.92
N ASP A 391 -10.66 3.90 41.91
CA ASP A 391 -10.01 4.81 42.85
C ASP A 391 -10.79 4.97 44.17
N ALA A 392 -11.77 4.09 44.43
CA ALA A 392 -12.51 3.97 45.68
C ALA A 392 -11.69 3.38 46.86
N GLN A 393 -10.38 3.61 46.89
CA GLN A 393 -9.57 3.58 48.11
C GLN A 393 -8.93 4.95 48.27
N GLY A 394 -9.72 5.85 48.85
CA GLY A 394 -9.33 7.22 49.13
C GLY A 394 -8.05 7.30 49.96
N GLN A 395 -7.04 7.98 49.42
CA GLN A 395 -6.04 8.77 50.18
C GLN A 395 -4.95 9.43 49.31
N ARG A 396 -4.90 9.24 47.98
CA ARG A 396 -3.86 9.86 47.14
C ARG A 396 -4.25 11.11 46.35
N ALA A 397 -5.53 11.41 46.19
CA ALA A 397 -5.99 12.56 45.38
C ALA A 397 -5.67 13.94 46.00
N GLY A 398 -5.46 14.02 47.32
CA GLY A 398 -5.19 15.30 48.01
C GLY A 398 -3.78 15.88 47.82
N ARG A 399 -2.86 15.16 47.17
CA ARG A 399 -1.48 15.64 46.93
C ARG A 399 -1.24 16.19 45.53
N ALA A 400 -2.07 15.80 44.55
CA ALA A 400 -1.90 16.23 43.16
C ALA A 400 -2.53 17.61 42.89
N THR A 401 -3.64 17.94 43.57
CA THR A 401 -4.31 19.24 43.39
C THR A 401 -3.56 20.41 44.02
N ALA A 402 -2.83 20.20 45.12
CA ALA A 402 -2.05 21.26 45.76
C ALA A 402 -0.76 21.65 44.98
N ALA A 403 -0.30 20.83 44.04
CA ALA A 403 0.89 21.12 43.24
C ALA A 403 0.61 22.00 42.00
N ILE A 404 -0.67 22.09 41.58
CA ILE A 404 -1.06 22.78 40.35
C ILE A 404 -1.41 24.27 40.61
N GLU A 405 -1.83 24.63 41.82
CA GLU A 405 -2.18 26.01 42.18
C GLU A 405 -0.97 26.94 42.43
N GLY A 406 0.26 26.42 42.47
CA GLY A 406 1.48 27.19 42.79
C GLY A 406 2.35 27.62 41.61
N LEU A 407 2.13 27.10 40.39
CA LEU A 407 2.95 27.45 39.23
C LEU A 407 2.29 28.55 38.40
N SER A 408 2.60 29.79 38.75
CA SER A 408 2.33 30.92 37.86
C SER A 408 3.19 30.81 36.58
N ARG A 409 2.58 31.20 35.46
CA ARG A 409 3.06 31.14 34.07
C ARG A 409 4.43 31.79 33.79
N THR A 410 5.08 32.39 34.80
CA THR A 410 6.31 33.19 34.66
C THR A 410 7.58 32.46 35.10
N SER A 411 7.50 31.32 35.81
CA SER A 411 8.70 30.57 36.26
C SER A 411 9.17 29.48 35.29
N LEU A 412 8.36 29.09 34.31
CA LEU A 412 8.69 28.01 33.36
C LEU A 412 9.69 28.41 32.27
N SER A 413 9.97 29.71 32.08
CA SER A 413 10.88 30.22 31.05
C SER A 413 12.32 30.43 31.51
N LYS A 414 12.65 30.20 32.80
CA LYS A 414 13.99 30.48 33.36
C LYS A 414 14.83 29.25 33.75
N LEU A 415 14.37 28.03 33.48
CA LEU A 415 15.05 26.79 33.93
C LEU A 415 15.53 25.84 32.82
N LEU A 416 15.73 26.31 31.59
CA LEU A 416 16.30 25.49 30.52
C LEU A 416 17.53 26.18 29.89
N PRO A 417 18.77 25.77 30.21
CA PRO A 417 19.88 25.91 29.30
C PRO A 417 19.92 24.70 28.35
N LEU A 418 19.73 24.98 27.06
CA LEU A 418 20.17 24.28 25.85
C LEU A 418 21.02 23.00 26.03
N SER A 419 20.45 21.82 25.71
CA SER A 419 21.13 20.63 25.14
C SER A 419 20.09 19.54 24.72
N PRO A 420 20.38 18.62 23.77
CA PRO A 420 19.39 17.94 22.91
C PRO A 420 18.66 16.74 23.59
N PRO A 421 17.57 16.22 23.00
CA PRO A 421 16.54 15.51 23.76
C PRO A 421 16.95 14.07 24.07
N ASN A 422 17.23 13.82 25.36
CA ASN A 422 17.20 12.48 25.93
C ASN A 422 15.74 12.05 26.16
N ILE A 423 15.45 10.82 25.75
CA ILE A 423 14.27 10.04 26.10
C ILE A 423 14.04 10.11 27.62
N LEU A 424 12.98 10.80 28.03
CA LEU A 424 12.53 10.85 29.42
C LEU A 424 11.83 9.52 29.76
N CYS A 425 12.58 8.62 30.40
CA CYS A 425 12.03 7.49 31.13
C CYS A 425 11.38 8.00 32.42
N PHE A 426 10.05 7.93 32.52
CA PHE A 426 9.36 7.94 33.81
C PHE A 426 9.24 6.50 34.30
N ALA A 427 10.07 6.18 35.30
CA ALA A 427 9.96 4.97 36.08
C ALA A 427 8.91 5.18 37.18
N ASP A 428 7.72 4.62 37.00
CA ASP A 428 6.90 4.18 38.12
C ASP A 428 6.18 2.89 37.70
N GLY A 429 6.48 1.82 38.43
CA GLY A 429 6.09 0.47 38.09
C GLY A 429 4.58 0.31 38.06
N ASN A 430 4.02 0.22 36.86
CA ASN A 430 2.84 -0.55 36.54
C ASN A 430 2.92 -1.00 35.09
N VAL A 431 3.00 -2.31 34.91
CA VAL A 431 3.09 -2.99 33.62
C VAL A 431 1.82 -2.72 32.83
N PHE A 432 1.91 -1.86 31.81
CA PHE A 432 0.90 -1.77 30.76
C PHE A 432 1.51 -2.29 29.46
N PHE A 433 1.05 -3.47 29.04
CA PHE A 433 1.30 -4.03 27.72
C PHE A 433 0.64 -3.11 26.68
N PHE A 434 1.41 -2.21 26.07
CA PHE A 434 1.02 -1.60 24.80
C PHE A 434 1.50 -2.52 23.68
N VAL A 435 0.61 -3.44 23.29
CA VAL A 435 0.76 -4.21 22.05
C VAL A 435 0.49 -3.26 20.90
N PHE A 436 1.56 -2.78 20.25
CA PHE A 436 1.49 -2.12 18.96
C PHE A 436 1.14 -3.19 17.92
N PHE A 437 -0.15 -3.40 17.69
CA PHE A 437 -0.63 -4.17 16.55
C PHE A 437 -0.51 -3.29 15.30
N LEU A 438 0.65 -3.36 14.67
CA LEU A 438 0.83 -2.97 13.27
C LEU A 438 0.12 -4.06 12.45
N PHE A 439 -1.11 -3.80 12.00
CA PHE A 439 -1.81 -4.71 11.10
C PHE A 439 -1.38 -4.42 9.66
N LEU A 440 -1.13 -5.54 8.97
CA LEU A 440 -0.97 -5.77 7.54
C LEU A 440 -1.86 -4.92 6.62
#